data_AF-A0A8J5RWA2-F1
#
_entry.id   AF-A0A8J5RWA2-F1
#
_cell.length_a   1.000
_cell.length_b   1.000
_cell.length_c   1.000
_cell.angle_alpha   90.00
_cell.angle_beta   90.00
_cell.angle_gamma   90.00
#
_symmetry.space_group_name_H-M   'P 1'
#
loop_
_entity.id
_entity.type
_entity.pdbx_description
1 polymer ?
#
loop_
_entity_poly.entity_id
_entity_poly.type
_entity_poly.pdbx_seq_one_letter_code
_entity_poly.pdbx_strand_id
1 'polypeptide(L)'
;MWNLMEVSIPSFLEELVLVNVPKLEKCVGTYGLDLTSNLRVLMVKDCPQLSEFTLFDSNYFHVEQKSCFLSLEELTIGHCHHIIVWKILLLEEMRALKELELIDVPVIEELSVPSLEKLVLIQLPSLQICNGITAKLRKLTIHDCPSLTVPLPLILSCPRISDLSIKGLSAFPTMEIITGGVFNITSKELIELDVRIVPFHNLKTIRNLHLNCCPKLTCISSEGFSQLIALKFLDIRCCPNLVQPYVMSEHVDESSRHNLVLPSLRCISIRSCGIAGRWLTQMLTHLQSLESLYLCDCPQIRFLSINQPTQPETTSARDEHLLNIPCNVIRSLKRLGIQECPDLEFSRVNGGFRGCTSLVMLQIHGCPKLVSSSVTETNDNLLLPTSLQDLWISPLPENLQSYFHKGLACLKNLKSLQLHHPQLGVLEGVQHLSALRSLDIKMNNRKLQEQGQGSNHTLLFPLTLEELSIKYLQDSDVHSRLLCLPSLTRLELGHSPDLKSLQLGYCTSLQVACFY
;
A
#
# COMPACT_ATOMS: atom_id res chain seq x y z
N MET A 1 -12.38 27.94 33.96
CA MET A 1 -12.04 28.82 32.82
C MET A 1 -11.27 30.01 33.37
N TRP A 2 -10.06 30.24 32.85
CA TRP A 2 -9.18 31.31 33.31
C TRP A 2 -9.71 32.66 32.79
N ASN A 3 -9.81 33.68 33.66
CA ASN A 3 -10.21 35.05 33.30
C ASN A 3 -8.99 35.96 33.09
N LEU A 4 -7.85 35.37 32.74
CA LEU A 4 -6.59 36.08 32.58
C LEU A 4 -6.64 36.87 31.27
N MET A 5 -6.58 38.20 31.37
CA MET A 5 -6.66 39.12 30.22
C MET A 5 -5.28 39.55 29.72
N GLU A 6 -4.29 39.64 30.62
CA GLU A 6 -2.94 40.10 30.33
C GLU A 6 -1.91 39.26 31.09
N VAL A 7 -0.81 38.92 30.42
CA VAL A 7 0.37 38.27 31.00
C VAL A 7 1.60 39.10 30.68
N SER A 8 2.32 39.49 31.74
CA SER A 8 3.62 40.13 31.64
C SER A 8 4.73 39.13 31.95
N ILE A 9 5.66 38.91 31.02
CA ILE A 9 6.70 37.88 31.16
C ILE A 9 7.93 38.47 31.87
N PRO A 10 8.41 37.86 32.98
CA PRO A 10 9.65 38.26 33.64
C PRO A 10 10.90 37.69 32.95
N SER A 11 12.03 38.38 33.10
CA SER A 11 13.31 38.09 32.43
C SER A 11 13.99 36.76 32.81
N PHE A 12 13.64 36.20 33.96
CA PHE A 12 14.20 34.96 34.50
C PHE A 12 13.36 33.71 34.19
N LEU A 13 12.28 33.85 33.42
CA LEU A 13 11.39 32.73 33.11
C LEU A 13 12.07 31.78 32.12
N GLU A 14 12.17 30.49 32.47
CA GLU A 14 12.72 29.45 31.58
C GLU A 14 11.64 28.76 30.72
N GLU A 15 10.41 28.66 31.23
CA GLU A 15 9.32 27.96 30.56
C GLU A 15 8.01 28.74 30.71
N LEU A 16 7.35 29.01 29.60
CA LEU A 16 6.03 29.62 29.55
C LEU A 16 5.07 28.73 28.76
N VAL A 17 4.01 28.27 29.42
CA VAL A 17 2.97 27.44 28.81
C VAL A 17 1.61 28.07 29.08
N LEU A 18 0.99 28.60 28.02
CA LEU A 18 -0.34 29.20 28.02
C LEU A 18 -1.26 28.36 27.14
N VAL A 19 -2.10 27.53 27.76
CA VAL A 19 -3.00 26.64 27.04
C VAL A 19 -4.43 26.86 27.52
N ASN A 20 -5.35 27.04 26.57
CA ASN A 20 -6.79 27.21 26.86
C ASN A 20 -7.06 28.39 27.79
N VAL A 21 -6.51 29.56 27.42
CA VAL A 21 -6.72 30.85 28.11
C VAL A 21 -7.54 31.76 27.19
N PRO A 22 -8.87 31.52 27.06
CA PRO A 22 -9.68 32.09 25.98
C PRO A 22 -9.90 33.60 26.07
N LYS A 23 -9.66 34.20 27.25
CA LYS A 23 -9.81 35.64 27.49
C LYS A 23 -8.49 36.41 27.42
N LEU A 24 -7.37 35.74 27.12
CA LEU A 24 -6.07 36.38 27.05
C LEU A 24 -6.04 37.31 25.83
N GLU A 25 -5.92 38.61 26.06
CA GLU A 25 -5.85 39.63 25.02
C GLU A 25 -4.41 40.07 24.75
N LYS A 26 -3.59 40.14 25.81
CA LYS A 26 -2.23 40.69 25.79
C LYS A 26 -1.21 39.74 26.42
N CYS A 27 -0.13 39.48 25.69
CA CYS A 27 1.05 38.79 26.21
C CYS A 27 2.28 39.65 25.89
N VAL A 28 2.77 40.34 26.90
CA VAL A 28 3.76 41.42 26.75
C VAL A 28 5.03 41.05 27.48
N GLY A 29 6.18 41.19 26.81
CA GLY A 29 7.47 41.21 27.51
C GLY A 29 7.63 42.53 28.25
N THR A 30 8.00 42.51 29.54
CA THR A 30 8.40 43.76 30.22
C THR A 30 9.67 44.32 29.57
N TYR A 31 9.92 45.63 29.58
CA TYR A 31 10.90 46.32 28.68
C TYR A 31 12.39 46.22 29.11
N GLY A 32 13.31 45.92 28.17
CA GLY A 32 14.79 45.84 28.39
C GLY A 32 15.54 44.71 27.63
N LEU A 33 16.88 44.83 27.52
CA LEU A 33 17.77 44.00 26.67
C LEU A 33 17.94 42.52 27.11
N ASP A 34 17.62 42.17 28.36
CA ASP A 34 17.91 40.85 28.97
C ASP A 34 16.69 39.90 29.05
N LEU A 35 15.53 40.33 28.52
CA LEU A 35 14.21 39.92 29.01
C LEU A 35 13.66 38.56 28.61
N THR A 36 14.30 37.85 27.69
CA THR A 36 13.91 36.49 27.31
C THR A 36 15.11 35.60 27.04
N SER A 37 16.28 36.01 27.51
CA SER A 37 17.54 35.32 27.29
C SER A 37 17.51 33.88 27.84
N ASN A 38 16.84 33.65 28.98
CA ASN A 38 16.75 32.34 29.63
C ASN A 38 15.55 31.49 29.21
N LEU A 39 14.60 32.05 28.44
CA LEU A 39 13.40 31.30 28.06
C LEU A 39 13.78 30.19 27.09
N ARG A 40 13.56 28.94 27.49
CA ARG A 40 13.87 27.72 26.75
C ARG A 40 12.64 27.14 26.06
N VAL A 41 11.48 27.26 26.67
CA VAL A 41 10.21 26.72 26.15
C VAL A 41 9.15 27.81 26.16
N LEU A 42 8.54 28.04 25.00
CA LEU A 42 7.39 28.93 24.83
C LEU A 42 6.27 28.20 24.09
N MET A 43 5.16 27.96 24.80
CA MET A 43 3.98 27.32 24.25
C MET A 43 2.75 28.18 24.49
N VAL A 44 2.07 28.55 23.41
CA VAL A 44 0.82 29.31 23.45
C VAL A 44 -0.20 28.63 22.55
N LYS A 45 -1.27 28.10 23.14
CA LYS A 45 -2.27 27.32 22.40
C LYS A 45 -3.68 27.63 22.87
N ASP A 46 -4.63 27.69 21.94
CA ASP A 46 -6.05 27.86 22.24
C ASP A 46 -6.33 29.19 22.97
N CYS A 47 -5.70 30.27 22.50
CA CYS A 47 -5.82 31.64 22.99
C CYS A 47 -6.42 32.55 21.90
N PRO A 48 -7.71 32.39 21.54
CA PRO A 48 -8.31 33.05 20.37
C PRO A 48 -8.39 34.58 20.46
N GLN A 49 -8.46 35.16 21.66
CA GLN A 49 -8.56 36.63 21.85
C GLN A 49 -7.20 37.33 21.84
N LEU A 50 -6.10 36.58 21.73
CA LEU A 50 -4.74 37.10 21.82
C LEU A 50 -4.44 37.93 20.57
N SER A 51 -4.34 39.25 20.76
CA SER A 51 -4.14 40.22 19.67
C SER A 51 -2.80 40.95 19.81
N GLU A 52 -2.40 41.29 21.03
CA GLU A 52 -1.11 41.90 21.32
C GLU A 52 -0.12 40.83 21.81
N PHE A 53 0.73 40.36 20.89
CA PHE A 53 1.86 39.47 21.20
C PHE A 53 3.17 40.12 20.78
N THR A 54 3.70 40.95 21.68
CA THR A 54 4.85 41.83 21.37
C THR A 54 6.20 41.11 21.42
N LEU A 55 6.23 39.82 21.75
CA LEU A 55 7.47 39.04 21.81
C LEU A 55 8.19 38.94 20.44
N PHE A 56 7.46 39.10 19.33
CA PHE A 56 8.01 39.01 17.97
C PHE A 56 7.66 40.23 17.09
N ASP A 57 7.38 41.40 17.67
CA ASP A 57 6.94 42.59 16.91
C ASP A 57 8.04 43.11 15.97
N SER A 58 7.77 43.06 14.66
CA SER A 58 8.66 43.42 13.55
C SER A 58 9.12 44.88 13.56
N ASN A 59 8.38 45.78 14.20
CA ASN A 59 8.76 47.20 14.27
C ASN A 59 10.06 47.45 15.05
N TYR A 60 10.55 46.44 15.79
CA TYR A 60 11.82 46.47 16.49
C TYR A 60 12.94 45.63 15.83
N PHE A 61 12.62 44.82 14.82
CA PHE A 61 13.61 43.94 14.16
C PHE A 61 14.57 44.67 13.22
N HIS A 62 14.29 45.92 12.84
CA HIS A 62 15.02 46.59 11.76
C HIS A 62 16.24 47.41 12.18
N VAL A 63 16.44 47.73 13.47
CA VAL A 63 17.52 48.66 13.84
C VAL A 63 18.38 48.16 15.00
N GLU A 64 17.84 47.58 16.07
CA GLU A 64 18.64 47.24 17.26
C GLU A 64 18.06 46.07 18.06
N GLN A 65 18.48 44.82 17.79
CA GLN A 65 18.78 43.78 18.80
C GLN A 65 19.10 42.42 18.16
N LYS A 66 20.37 42.01 18.24
CA LYS A 66 20.89 40.69 17.82
C LYS A 66 20.73 39.60 18.89
N SER A 67 19.84 39.75 19.87
CA SER A 67 19.99 39.08 21.17
C SER A 67 18.70 38.67 21.91
N CYS A 68 17.55 38.56 21.23
CA CYS A 68 16.32 38.06 21.86
C CYS A 68 16.20 36.53 21.68
N PHE A 69 15.77 35.81 22.73
CA PHE A 69 15.52 34.36 22.72
C PHE A 69 16.72 33.46 22.34
N LEU A 70 17.93 33.82 22.74
CA LEU A 70 19.14 33.06 22.42
C LEU A 70 19.15 31.64 23.03
N SER A 71 18.37 31.36 24.07
CA SER A 71 18.24 30.04 24.70
C SER A 71 16.93 29.31 24.37
N LEU A 72 16.05 29.88 23.55
CA LEU A 72 14.77 29.24 23.21
C LEU A 72 15.03 28.01 22.36
N GLU A 73 14.64 26.85 22.88
CA GLU A 73 14.80 25.54 22.24
C GLU A 73 13.50 25.09 21.57
N GLU A 74 12.36 25.44 22.14
CA GLU A 74 11.03 25.00 21.69
C GLU A 74 10.04 26.17 21.62
N LEU A 75 9.43 26.34 20.45
CA LEU A 75 8.38 27.34 20.20
C LEU A 75 7.14 26.67 19.62
N THR A 76 6.01 26.79 20.31
CA THR A 76 4.70 26.29 19.86
C THR A 76 3.66 27.39 19.92
N ILE A 77 3.06 27.72 18.78
CA ILE A 77 1.92 28.65 18.70
C ILE A 77 0.78 27.97 17.94
N GLY A 78 -0.39 27.89 18.57
CA GLY A 78 -1.54 27.19 18.00
C GLY A 78 -2.88 27.89 18.24
N HIS A 79 -3.76 27.92 17.23
CA HIS A 79 -5.13 28.43 17.34
C HIS A 79 -5.22 29.85 17.92
N CYS A 80 -4.42 30.76 17.36
CA CYS A 80 -4.31 32.16 17.76
C CYS A 80 -4.67 33.08 16.58
N HIS A 81 -5.97 33.21 16.30
CA HIS A 81 -6.48 33.85 15.08
C HIS A 81 -6.39 35.38 15.05
N HIS A 82 -6.34 36.03 16.21
CA HIS A 82 -6.32 37.50 16.32
C HIS A 82 -4.92 38.12 16.30
N ILE A 83 -3.86 37.30 16.13
CA ILE A 83 -2.49 37.81 15.97
C ILE A 83 -2.34 38.37 14.55
N ILE A 84 -2.41 39.70 14.43
CA ILE A 84 -2.37 40.40 13.13
C ILE A 84 -0.94 40.85 12.76
N VAL A 85 0.00 40.84 13.72
CA VAL A 85 1.30 41.50 13.57
C VAL A 85 2.31 40.66 12.77
N TRP A 86 2.18 39.33 12.74
CA TRP A 86 3.20 38.43 12.17
C TRP A 86 3.02 38.15 10.69
N LYS A 87 2.99 39.19 9.86
CA LYS A 87 2.99 38.99 8.41
C LYS A 87 4.28 38.30 7.94
N ILE A 88 5.42 38.70 8.52
CA ILE A 88 6.75 38.13 8.27
C ILE A 88 7.33 37.71 9.63
N LEU A 89 7.71 36.43 9.76
CA LEU A 89 8.29 35.88 10.98
C LEU A 89 9.74 35.44 10.73
N LEU A 90 10.70 36.21 11.25
CA LEU A 90 12.14 35.97 11.08
C LEU A 90 12.73 35.37 12.36
N LEU A 91 12.99 34.07 12.37
CA LEU A 91 13.55 33.33 13.50
C LEU A 91 15.02 32.92 13.28
N GLU A 92 15.67 33.39 12.19
CA GLU A 92 17.01 32.95 11.76
C GLU A 92 18.10 33.12 12.84
N GLU A 93 17.98 34.16 13.67
CA GLU A 93 18.95 34.47 14.72
C GLU A 93 18.75 33.64 16.01
N MET A 94 17.67 32.86 16.12
CA MET A 94 17.38 31.98 17.28
C MET A 94 18.18 30.68 17.18
N ARG A 95 19.50 30.76 17.38
CA ARG A 95 20.43 29.64 17.15
C ARG A 95 20.22 28.40 18.04
N ALA A 96 19.55 28.57 19.19
CA ALA A 96 19.24 27.46 20.09
C ALA A 96 17.94 26.73 19.71
N LEU A 97 17.11 27.29 18.83
CA LEU A 97 15.80 26.75 18.50
C LEU A 97 15.95 25.43 17.74
N LYS A 98 15.36 24.38 18.29
CA LYS A 98 15.38 23.02 17.74
C LYS A 98 13.99 22.60 17.27
N GLU A 99 12.94 23.04 17.96
CA GLU A 99 11.56 22.67 17.65
C GLU A 99 10.70 23.90 17.40
N LEU A 100 9.99 23.90 16.27
CA LEU A 100 9.00 24.92 15.94
C LEU A 100 7.68 24.26 15.53
N GLU A 101 6.59 24.64 16.18
CA GLU A 101 5.23 24.26 15.82
C GLU A 101 4.35 25.49 15.64
N LEU A 102 3.78 25.64 14.45
CA LEU A 102 2.82 26.68 14.10
C LEU A 102 1.55 26.01 13.57
N ILE A 103 0.42 26.23 14.26
CA ILE A 103 -0.86 25.59 13.95
C ILE A 103 -1.93 26.66 13.87
N ASP A 104 -2.62 26.78 12.72
CA ASP A 104 -3.80 27.64 12.58
C ASP A 104 -3.50 29.11 12.96
N VAL A 105 -2.43 29.64 12.35
CA VAL A 105 -1.99 31.04 12.47
C VAL A 105 -2.06 31.70 11.09
N PRO A 106 -3.24 32.20 10.66
CA PRO A 106 -3.52 32.45 9.25
C PRO A 106 -2.81 33.66 8.63
N VAL A 107 -2.18 34.52 9.45
CA VAL A 107 -1.63 35.80 9.00
C VAL A 107 -0.20 35.70 8.46
N ILE A 108 0.52 34.61 8.78
CA ILE A 108 1.93 34.45 8.38
C ILE A 108 2.04 34.22 6.88
N GLU A 109 2.72 35.12 6.17
CA GLU A 109 3.00 35.02 4.73
C GLU A 109 4.44 34.52 4.47
N GLU A 110 5.41 34.97 5.27
CA GLU A 110 6.82 34.60 5.14
C GLU A 110 7.37 34.09 6.47
N LEU A 111 8.04 32.93 6.43
CA LEU A 111 8.69 32.32 7.58
C LEU A 111 10.16 32.04 7.25
N SER A 112 11.07 32.55 8.08
CA SER A 112 12.47 32.16 8.06
C SER A 112 12.85 31.46 9.35
N VAL A 113 13.33 30.21 9.27
CA VAL A 113 13.69 29.39 10.44
C VAL A 113 15.20 29.16 10.56
N PRO A 114 15.73 28.96 11.78
CA PRO A 114 17.10 28.53 11.99
C PRO A 114 17.25 27.02 11.71
N SER A 115 18.38 26.43 12.08
CA SER A 115 18.63 24.99 11.89
C SER A 115 17.85 24.14 12.91
N LEU A 116 16.61 23.79 12.54
CA LEU A 116 15.69 22.99 13.37
C LEU A 116 15.94 21.47 13.28
N GLU A 117 15.56 20.76 14.33
CA GLU A 117 15.39 19.29 14.34
C GLU A 117 13.94 18.89 14.02
N LYS A 118 12.96 19.72 14.39
CA LYS A 118 11.52 19.49 14.18
C LYS A 118 10.82 20.76 13.72
N LEU A 119 10.06 20.64 12.63
CA LEU A 119 9.23 21.72 12.09
C LEU A 119 7.82 21.20 11.81
N VAL A 120 6.81 21.85 12.38
CA VAL A 120 5.39 21.54 12.19
C VAL A 120 4.67 22.81 11.75
N LEU A 121 4.08 22.77 10.56
CA LEU A 121 3.30 23.84 9.95
C LEU A 121 1.95 23.26 9.57
N ILE A 122 0.87 23.72 10.19
CA ILE A 122 -0.47 23.17 9.98
C ILE A 122 -1.46 24.32 9.79
N GLN A 123 -2.27 24.25 8.74
CA GLN A 123 -3.35 25.22 8.46
C GLN A 123 -2.84 26.67 8.40
N LEU A 124 -1.80 26.90 7.60
CA LEU A 124 -1.25 28.23 7.34
C LEU A 124 -1.60 28.65 5.90
N PRO A 125 -2.83 29.14 5.64
CA PRO A 125 -3.34 29.39 4.28
C PRO A 125 -2.58 30.48 3.53
N SER A 126 -2.09 31.49 4.24
CA SER A 126 -1.39 32.65 3.64
C SER A 126 0.12 32.43 3.49
N LEU A 127 0.68 31.36 4.05
CA LEU A 127 2.12 31.12 4.04
C LEU A 127 2.58 30.79 2.62
N GLN A 128 3.42 31.67 2.07
CA GLN A 128 3.94 31.56 0.71
C GLN A 128 5.37 31.05 0.68
N ILE A 129 6.21 31.51 1.62
CA ILE A 129 7.65 31.24 1.63
C ILE A 129 8.06 30.70 3.01
N CYS A 130 8.82 29.59 3.01
CA CYS A 130 9.47 29.06 4.20
C CYS A 130 10.96 28.84 3.91
N ASN A 131 11.81 29.72 4.44
CA ASN A 131 13.27 29.68 4.29
C ASN A 131 13.93 29.00 5.49
N GLY A 132 15.11 28.44 5.28
CA GLY A 132 15.92 27.86 6.36
C GLY A 132 15.63 26.39 6.69
N ILE A 133 14.92 25.66 5.83
CA ILE A 133 14.79 24.20 5.97
C ILE A 133 16.18 23.57 5.76
N THR A 134 16.82 23.15 6.86
CA THR A 134 18.22 22.68 6.86
C THR A 134 18.36 21.17 6.98
N ALA A 135 19.56 20.65 6.67
CA ALA A 135 19.90 19.23 6.71
C ALA A 135 19.85 18.54 8.10
N LYS A 136 19.64 19.29 9.20
CA LYS A 136 19.53 18.71 10.56
C LYS A 136 18.13 18.18 10.88
N LEU A 137 17.15 18.52 10.05
CA LEU A 137 15.75 18.19 10.29
C LEU A 137 15.53 16.67 10.34
N ARG A 138 14.88 16.22 11.41
CA ARG A 138 14.47 14.81 11.61
C ARG A 138 12.99 14.64 11.38
N LYS A 139 12.19 15.62 11.80
CA LYS A 139 10.73 15.62 11.67
C LYS A 139 10.24 16.86 10.93
N LEU A 140 9.48 16.64 9.86
CA LEU A 140 8.77 17.70 9.15
C LEU A 140 7.29 17.37 9.01
N THR A 141 6.43 18.31 9.34
CA THR A 141 4.99 18.20 9.09
C THR A 141 4.51 19.49 8.45
N ILE A 142 3.93 19.40 7.26
CA ILE A 142 3.35 20.53 6.52
C ILE A 142 1.95 20.09 6.06
N HIS A 143 0.89 20.56 6.72
CA HIS A 143 -0.49 20.22 6.38
C HIS A 143 -1.30 21.47 6.05
N ASP A 144 -2.07 21.42 4.97
CA ASP A 144 -3.05 22.46 4.59
C ASP A 144 -2.44 23.87 4.46
N CYS A 145 -1.27 23.95 3.82
CA CYS A 145 -0.59 25.21 3.46
C CYS A 145 -0.62 25.42 1.93
N PRO A 146 -1.79 25.69 1.31
CA PRO A 146 -1.98 25.62 -0.14
C PRO A 146 -1.15 26.62 -0.97
N SER A 147 -0.79 27.76 -0.37
CA SER A 147 -0.02 28.84 -1.01
C SER A 147 1.50 28.63 -0.91
N LEU A 148 1.94 27.65 -0.11
CA LEU A 148 3.34 27.46 0.22
C LEU A 148 4.09 26.89 -0.97
N THR A 149 5.07 27.65 -1.45
CA THR A 149 6.00 27.21 -2.50
C THR A 149 7.25 26.68 -1.85
N VAL A 150 7.40 25.35 -1.72
CA VAL A 150 8.64 24.75 -1.23
C VAL A 150 9.33 23.93 -2.31
N PRO A 151 10.64 24.09 -2.54
CA PRO A 151 11.43 23.14 -3.29
C PRO A 151 11.56 21.81 -2.51
N LEU A 152 10.62 20.88 -2.73
CA LEU A 152 10.63 19.52 -2.17
C LEU A 152 11.98 18.77 -2.31
N PRO A 153 12.76 18.93 -3.39
CA PRO A 153 14.06 18.28 -3.50
C PRO A 153 15.01 18.67 -2.37
N LEU A 154 14.95 19.90 -1.88
CA LEU A 154 15.78 20.35 -0.75
C LEU A 154 15.32 19.70 0.56
N ILE A 155 14.02 19.59 0.78
CA ILE A 155 13.43 18.93 1.97
C ILE A 155 13.83 17.46 2.02
N LEU A 156 13.57 16.73 0.93
CA LEU A 156 13.82 15.29 0.85
C LEU A 156 15.32 14.97 0.74
N SER A 157 16.17 15.98 0.50
CA SER A 157 17.62 15.83 0.55
C SER A 157 18.20 15.82 1.97
N CYS A 158 17.38 16.01 3.00
CA CYS A 158 17.83 15.94 4.38
C CYS A 158 18.19 14.50 4.76
N PRO A 159 19.48 14.18 5.02
CA PRO A 159 19.95 12.80 5.20
C PRO A 159 19.49 12.15 6.51
N ARG A 160 18.87 12.92 7.41
CA ARG A 160 18.45 12.49 8.75
C ARG A 160 16.94 12.47 8.94
N ILE A 161 16.15 12.71 7.89
CA ILE A 161 14.70 12.74 8.02
C ILE A 161 14.18 11.34 8.38
N SER A 162 13.54 11.21 9.53
CA SER A 162 12.92 9.98 10.01
C SER A 162 11.41 10.01 9.82
N ASP A 163 10.83 11.20 9.96
CA ASP A 163 9.39 11.41 9.91
C ASP A 163 9.08 12.63 9.03
N LEU A 164 8.37 12.40 7.93
CA LEU A 164 7.93 13.44 7.00
C LEU A 164 6.43 13.28 6.81
N SER A 165 5.68 14.36 6.87
CA SER A 165 4.26 14.36 6.52
C SER A 165 3.89 15.65 5.81
N ILE A 166 3.70 15.57 4.50
CA ILE A 166 3.29 16.70 3.66
C ILE A 166 1.91 16.39 3.09
N LYS A 167 0.91 17.21 3.41
CA LYS A 167 -0.50 17.05 3.02
C LYS A 167 -1.09 18.42 2.64
N GLY A 168 -2.03 18.43 1.70
CA GLY A 168 -2.78 19.67 1.38
C GLY A 168 -1.99 20.76 0.66
N LEU A 169 -0.86 20.44 0.03
CA LEU A 169 -0.17 21.35 -0.89
C LEU A 169 -0.78 21.23 -2.29
N SER A 170 -1.11 22.36 -2.92
CA SER A 170 -1.85 22.40 -4.19
C SER A 170 -1.04 21.87 -5.39
N ALA A 171 0.26 22.18 -5.43
CA ALA A 171 1.16 21.82 -6.53
C ALA A 171 1.90 20.49 -6.33
N PHE A 172 1.72 19.81 -5.19
CA PHE A 172 2.60 18.72 -4.77
C PHE A 172 1.85 17.47 -4.32
N PRO A 173 2.46 16.28 -4.51
CA PRO A 173 1.90 15.06 -3.97
C PRO A 173 1.89 15.09 -2.44
N THR A 174 0.87 14.46 -1.85
CA THR A 174 0.90 14.08 -0.44
C THR A 174 1.98 13.03 -0.24
N MET A 175 2.92 13.30 0.65
CA MET A 175 4.06 12.44 0.94
C MET A 175 4.15 12.17 2.43
N GLU A 176 4.42 10.94 2.81
CA GLU A 176 4.57 10.56 4.21
C GLU A 176 5.70 9.54 4.38
N ILE A 177 6.74 9.89 5.13
CA ILE A 177 7.79 8.96 5.55
C ILE A 177 7.57 8.73 7.03
N ILE A 178 7.43 7.47 7.43
CA ILE A 178 7.19 7.07 8.81
C ILE A 178 8.40 6.29 9.31
N THR A 179 8.75 6.53 10.56
CA THR A 179 9.66 5.67 11.34
C THR A 179 9.37 4.18 11.09
N GLY A 180 10.42 3.45 10.70
CA GLY A 180 10.31 2.06 10.23
C GLY A 180 10.57 1.86 8.74
N GLY A 181 10.79 2.96 7.99
CA GLY A 181 11.19 2.91 6.59
C GLY A 181 10.01 2.68 5.64
N VAL A 182 8.84 3.22 6.01
CA VAL A 182 7.65 3.22 5.16
C VAL A 182 7.53 4.58 4.49
N PHE A 183 7.38 4.58 3.17
CA PHE A 183 7.20 5.78 2.37
C PHE A 183 5.89 5.68 1.57
N ASN A 184 4.97 6.61 1.83
CA ASN A 184 3.68 6.72 1.15
C ASN A 184 3.67 7.95 0.25
N ILE A 185 3.20 7.79 -0.99
CA ILE A 185 2.97 8.89 -1.94
C ILE A 185 1.53 8.79 -2.45
N THR A 186 0.83 9.92 -2.47
CA THR A 186 -0.55 10.02 -2.96
C THR A 186 -0.76 11.35 -3.66
N SER A 187 -1.28 11.37 -4.88
CA SER A 187 -1.46 12.63 -5.61
C SER A 187 -2.42 12.56 -6.77
N LYS A 188 -3.37 13.49 -6.82
CA LYS A 188 -4.29 13.62 -7.96
C LYS A 188 -3.65 14.26 -9.19
N GLU A 189 -2.56 15.00 -8.99
CA GLU A 189 -1.95 15.87 -10.00
C GLU A 189 -0.55 15.41 -10.46
N LEU A 190 0.03 14.41 -9.80
CA LEU A 190 1.36 13.89 -10.14
C LEU A 190 1.35 13.21 -11.52
N ILE A 191 2.15 13.74 -12.45
CA ILE A 191 2.27 13.22 -13.83
C ILE A 191 3.46 12.27 -13.96
N GLU A 192 4.62 12.66 -13.44
CA GLU A 192 5.85 11.87 -13.48
C GLU A 192 6.39 11.75 -12.06
N LEU A 193 7.00 10.62 -11.71
CA LEU A 193 7.74 10.46 -10.45
C LEU A 193 9.22 10.24 -10.75
N ASP A 194 10.01 11.30 -10.63
CA ASP A 194 11.43 11.31 -10.97
C ASP A 194 12.32 11.84 -9.83
N VAL A 195 13.62 11.95 -10.11
CA VAL A 195 14.64 12.46 -9.18
C VAL A 195 14.42 13.96 -8.86
N ARG A 196 13.76 14.71 -9.74
CA ARG A 196 13.42 16.14 -9.53
C ARG A 196 12.29 16.31 -8.53
N ILE A 197 11.46 15.30 -8.32
CA ILE A 197 10.37 15.32 -7.33
C ILE A 197 10.81 14.65 -6.04
N VAL A 198 11.50 13.50 -6.15
CA VAL A 198 12.00 12.73 -5.00
C VAL A 198 13.48 12.38 -5.19
N PRO A 199 14.39 12.88 -4.34
CA PRO A 199 15.79 12.49 -4.33
C PRO A 199 15.97 11.08 -3.70
N PHE A 200 15.67 10.04 -4.48
CA PHE A 200 15.71 8.64 -4.04
C PHE A 200 17.05 8.19 -3.43
N HIS A 201 18.16 8.85 -3.78
CA HIS A 201 19.51 8.54 -3.27
C HIS A 201 19.64 8.70 -1.75
N ASN A 202 18.78 9.49 -1.11
CA ASN A 202 18.76 9.65 0.35
C ASN A 202 17.82 8.66 1.04
N LEU A 203 16.97 7.97 0.27
CA LEU A 203 15.95 7.04 0.77
C LEU A 203 16.43 5.59 0.80
N LYS A 204 17.74 5.37 0.90
CA LYS A 204 18.37 4.03 0.90
C LYS A 204 17.93 3.13 2.04
N THR A 205 17.36 3.69 3.10
CA THR A 205 16.86 2.96 4.29
C THR A 205 15.40 2.52 4.16
N ILE A 206 14.66 3.01 3.15
CA ILE A 206 13.25 2.69 2.93
C ILE A 206 13.10 1.22 2.58
N ARG A 207 12.18 0.55 3.30
CA ARG A 207 11.85 -0.87 3.14
C ARG A 207 10.51 -1.07 2.47
N ASN A 208 9.58 -0.14 2.64
CA ASN A 208 8.22 -0.24 2.10
C ASN A 208 7.89 1.03 1.34
N LEU A 209 7.47 0.91 0.08
CA LEU A 209 7.02 2.01 -0.76
C LEU A 209 5.57 1.77 -1.19
N HIS A 210 4.70 2.72 -0.88
CA HIS A 210 3.29 2.71 -1.28
C HIS A 210 2.99 3.90 -2.18
N LEU A 211 2.60 3.62 -3.43
CA LEU A 211 2.06 4.60 -4.37
C LEU A 211 0.55 4.40 -4.44
N ASN A 212 -0.23 5.34 -3.93
CA ASN A 212 -1.69 5.20 -3.83
C ASN A 212 -2.40 6.35 -4.53
N CYS A 213 -3.47 6.04 -5.28
CA CYS A 213 -4.40 7.02 -5.84
C CYS A 213 -3.68 8.12 -6.65
N CYS A 214 -2.81 7.71 -7.58
CA CYS A 214 -2.12 8.61 -8.51
C CYS A 214 -2.69 8.48 -9.94
N PRO A 215 -3.86 9.08 -10.26
CA PRO A 215 -4.54 8.86 -11.53
C PRO A 215 -3.85 9.49 -12.73
N LYS A 216 -3.11 10.59 -12.57
CA LYS A 216 -2.40 11.26 -13.68
C LYS A 216 -0.98 10.74 -13.90
N LEU A 217 -0.50 9.85 -13.04
CA LEU A 217 0.89 9.35 -13.08
C LEU A 217 1.08 8.47 -14.31
N THR A 218 2.00 8.84 -15.19
CA THR A 218 2.28 8.15 -16.45
C THR A 218 3.58 7.34 -16.40
N CYS A 219 4.60 7.83 -15.70
CA CYS A 219 5.91 7.20 -15.63
C CYS A 219 6.57 7.33 -14.25
N ILE A 220 7.46 6.38 -13.99
CA ILE A 220 8.32 6.32 -12.81
C ILE A 220 9.78 6.20 -13.29
N SER A 221 10.67 7.00 -12.73
CA SER A 221 12.11 6.96 -13.04
C SER A 221 12.74 5.63 -12.59
N SER A 222 13.27 4.87 -13.55
CA SER A 222 14.00 3.63 -13.27
C SER A 222 15.32 3.88 -12.54
N GLU A 223 16.02 4.97 -12.89
CA GLU A 223 17.24 5.41 -12.21
C GLU A 223 16.98 5.74 -10.74
N GLY A 224 15.94 6.54 -10.47
CA GLY A 224 15.54 6.88 -9.11
C GLY A 224 15.18 5.65 -8.29
N PHE A 225 14.31 4.79 -8.81
CA PHE A 225 13.89 3.59 -8.06
C PHE A 225 15.02 2.60 -7.82
N SER A 226 15.98 2.48 -8.73
CA SER A 226 17.15 1.58 -8.54
C SER A 226 18.04 2.00 -7.38
N GLN A 227 17.90 3.22 -6.87
CA GLN A 227 18.61 3.70 -5.68
C GLN A 227 18.00 3.17 -4.37
N LEU A 228 16.78 2.62 -4.40
CA LEU A 228 16.06 2.05 -3.25
C LEU A 228 16.53 0.62 -2.92
N ILE A 229 17.82 0.49 -2.61
CA ILE A 229 18.48 -0.81 -2.43
C ILE A 229 17.94 -1.67 -1.27
N ALA A 230 17.35 -1.05 -0.24
CA ALA A 230 16.79 -1.76 0.92
C ALA A 230 15.29 -2.08 0.79
N LEU A 231 14.66 -1.73 -0.34
CA LEU A 231 13.23 -1.91 -0.56
C LEU A 231 12.86 -3.40 -0.54
N LYS A 232 11.96 -3.78 0.36
CA LYS A 232 11.43 -5.14 0.53
C LYS A 232 10.01 -5.30 0.04
N PHE A 233 9.20 -4.23 0.12
CA PHE A 233 7.79 -4.23 -0.21
C PHE A 233 7.45 -3.04 -1.12
N LEU A 234 6.86 -3.33 -2.28
CA LEU A 234 6.35 -2.34 -3.23
C LEU A 234 4.85 -2.54 -3.42
N ASP A 235 4.06 -1.50 -3.18
CA ASP A 235 2.62 -1.51 -3.35
C ASP A 235 2.16 -0.32 -4.18
N ILE A 236 1.52 -0.60 -5.31
CA ILE A 236 1.01 0.40 -6.26
C ILE A 236 -0.49 0.18 -6.39
N ARG A 237 -1.28 1.20 -6.03
CA ARG A 237 -2.75 1.11 -5.97
C ARG A 237 -3.42 2.29 -6.64
N CYS A 238 -4.42 2.03 -7.47
CA CYS A 238 -5.26 3.05 -8.11
C CYS A 238 -4.43 4.04 -8.96
N CYS A 239 -3.54 3.51 -9.80
CA CYS A 239 -2.71 4.27 -10.74
C CYS A 239 -3.00 3.83 -12.20
N PRO A 240 -4.19 4.16 -12.76
CA PRO A 240 -4.66 3.64 -14.05
C PRO A 240 -3.85 4.10 -15.26
N ASN A 241 -3.21 5.27 -15.21
CA ASN A 241 -2.47 5.83 -16.35
C ASN A 241 -0.96 5.53 -16.31
N LEU A 242 -0.51 4.73 -15.33
CA LEU A 242 0.90 4.35 -15.20
C LEU A 242 1.25 3.31 -16.26
N VAL A 243 1.42 3.77 -17.50
CA VAL A 243 1.67 2.92 -18.67
C VAL A 243 3.17 2.67 -18.86
N GLN A 244 4.03 3.48 -18.22
CA GLN A 244 5.49 3.48 -18.34
C GLN A 244 5.94 3.21 -19.78
N PRO A 245 5.73 4.19 -20.68
CA PRO A 245 6.06 4.04 -22.09
C PRO A 245 7.55 3.76 -22.24
N TYR A 246 7.87 2.82 -23.12
CA TYR A 246 9.24 2.58 -23.55
C TYR A 246 9.75 3.79 -24.29
N VAL A 247 10.73 4.46 -23.70
CA VAL A 247 11.50 5.50 -24.39
C VAL A 247 12.41 4.78 -25.37
N MET A 248 12.01 4.75 -26.65
CA MET A 248 12.99 4.66 -27.73
C MET A 248 13.78 5.97 -27.72
N SER A 249 14.88 6.02 -26.98
CA SER A 249 15.89 7.03 -27.24
C SER A 249 16.59 6.59 -28.53
N GLU A 250 16.25 7.21 -29.66
CA GLU A 250 16.88 6.92 -30.96
C GLU A 250 18.36 7.31 -31.03
N HIS A 251 18.93 7.85 -29.95
CA HIS A 251 20.36 8.11 -29.89
C HIS A 251 20.93 7.72 -28.52
N VAL A 252 22.13 7.11 -28.61
CA VAL A 252 23.16 6.94 -27.57
C VAL A 252 23.16 5.61 -26.79
N ASP A 253 24.07 4.74 -27.25
CA ASP A 253 24.88 3.76 -26.50
C ASP A 253 24.15 2.56 -25.86
N GLU A 254 24.49 1.35 -26.34
CA GLU A 254 24.01 0.04 -25.84
C GLU A 254 24.39 -0.24 -24.36
N SER A 255 25.11 0.68 -23.71
CA SER A 255 25.59 0.61 -22.33
C SER A 255 24.62 1.19 -21.29
N SER A 256 23.60 1.97 -21.70
CA SER A 256 22.67 2.66 -20.78
C SER A 256 21.29 2.00 -20.71
N ARG A 257 21.25 0.67 -20.65
CA ARG A 257 20.03 -0.05 -20.21
C ARG A 257 19.82 0.25 -18.73
N HIS A 258 19.13 1.34 -18.40
CA HIS A 258 18.69 1.64 -17.03
C HIS A 258 17.58 0.66 -16.62
N ASN A 259 17.97 -0.60 -16.45
CA ASN A 259 17.14 -1.64 -15.93
C ASN A 259 16.80 -1.31 -14.48
N LEU A 260 15.53 -1.47 -14.12
CA LEU A 260 15.07 -1.29 -12.76
C LEU A 260 15.62 -2.45 -11.89
N VAL A 261 16.58 -2.17 -11.02
CA VAL A 261 17.20 -3.19 -10.15
C VAL A 261 16.81 -2.93 -8.70
N LEU A 262 16.00 -3.83 -8.15
CA LEU A 262 15.54 -3.79 -6.75
C LEU A 262 15.99 -5.06 -6.02
N PRO A 263 17.25 -5.15 -5.56
CA PRO A 263 17.87 -6.41 -5.17
C PRO A 263 17.23 -7.05 -3.92
N SER A 264 16.71 -6.23 -3.00
CA SER A 264 16.14 -6.66 -1.73
C SER A 264 14.63 -6.93 -1.78
N LEU A 265 14.00 -6.78 -2.95
CA LEU A 265 12.54 -6.80 -3.07
C LEU A 265 12.00 -8.22 -2.86
N ARG A 266 11.09 -8.36 -1.89
CA ARG A 266 10.47 -9.64 -1.50
C ARG A 266 8.99 -9.70 -1.85
N CYS A 267 8.31 -8.56 -1.94
CA CYS A 267 6.88 -8.54 -2.23
C CYS A 267 6.49 -7.37 -3.13
N ILE A 268 5.67 -7.68 -4.12
CA ILE A 268 5.04 -6.71 -5.04
C ILE A 268 3.52 -6.89 -4.95
N SER A 269 2.81 -5.77 -4.77
CA SER A 269 1.35 -5.66 -4.84
C SER A 269 0.99 -4.56 -5.84
N ILE A 270 0.20 -4.90 -6.85
CA ILE A 270 -0.30 -3.96 -7.86
C ILE A 270 -1.82 -4.11 -7.93
N ARG A 271 -2.56 -3.02 -7.77
CA ARG A 271 -4.04 -3.02 -7.73
C ARG A 271 -4.66 -1.87 -8.52
N SER A 272 -5.57 -2.14 -9.45
CA SER A 272 -6.27 -1.13 -10.24
C SER A 272 -5.29 -0.18 -10.94
N CYS A 273 -4.35 -0.75 -11.70
CA CYS A 273 -3.24 -0.02 -12.34
C CYS A 273 -3.10 -0.37 -13.82
N GLY A 274 -2.74 0.63 -14.64
CA GLY A 274 -2.48 0.46 -16.09
C GLY A 274 -1.07 0.02 -16.44
N ILE A 275 -0.38 -0.66 -15.52
CA ILE A 275 1.01 -1.10 -15.73
C ILE A 275 1.07 -2.12 -16.86
N ALA A 276 1.93 -1.85 -17.84
CA ALA A 276 2.20 -2.76 -18.95
C ALA A 276 2.87 -4.06 -18.45
N GLY A 277 2.47 -5.20 -19.02
CA GLY A 277 3.03 -6.51 -18.66
C GLY A 277 4.55 -6.57 -18.90
N ARG A 278 5.03 -5.93 -19.98
CA ARG A 278 6.47 -5.84 -20.28
C ARG A 278 7.28 -5.17 -19.18
N TRP A 279 6.73 -4.14 -18.55
CA TRP A 279 7.44 -3.37 -17.54
C TRP A 279 7.66 -4.21 -16.30
N LEU A 280 6.59 -4.88 -15.85
CA LEU A 280 6.67 -5.80 -14.73
C LEU A 280 7.63 -6.96 -15.05
N THR A 281 7.60 -7.49 -16.27
CA THR A 281 8.55 -8.50 -16.75
C THR A 281 10.00 -8.06 -16.59
N GLN A 282 10.35 -6.87 -17.06
CA GLN A 282 11.71 -6.31 -16.96
C GLN A 282 12.14 -6.10 -15.50
N MET A 283 11.23 -5.66 -14.63
CA MET A 283 11.53 -5.58 -13.20
C MET A 283 11.80 -6.97 -12.63
N LEU A 284 10.94 -7.95 -12.93
CA LEU A 284 11.05 -9.32 -12.42
C LEU A 284 12.34 -10.04 -12.85
N THR A 285 12.90 -9.73 -14.04
CA THR A 285 14.13 -10.39 -14.53
C THR A 285 15.35 -10.14 -13.66
N HIS A 286 15.34 -9.11 -12.82
CA HIS A 286 16.47 -8.76 -11.96
C HIS A 286 16.25 -9.16 -10.48
N LEU A 287 15.10 -9.72 -10.11
CA LEU A 287 14.76 -10.04 -8.72
C LEU A 287 15.18 -11.46 -8.34
N GLN A 288 16.06 -11.63 -7.35
CA GLN A 288 16.50 -12.96 -6.91
C GLN A 288 15.68 -13.50 -5.72
N SER A 289 15.01 -12.63 -4.97
CA SER A 289 14.43 -12.95 -3.66
C SER A 289 12.92 -12.69 -3.56
N LEU A 290 12.20 -12.60 -4.69
CA LEU A 290 10.77 -12.28 -4.68
C LEU A 290 9.97 -13.46 -4.12
N GLU A 291 9.28 -13.27 -3.01
CA GLU A 291 8.48 -14.29 -2.33
C GLU A 291 6.98 -14.16 -2.57
N SER A 292 6.49 -12.96 -2.88
CA SER A 292 5.05 -12.71 -3.06
C SER A 292 4.77 -11.74 -4.20
N LEU A 293 3.90 -12.14 -5.12
CA LEU A 293 3.41 -11.30 -6.22
C LEU A 293 1.88 -11.27 -6.19
N TYR A 294 1.31 -10.08 -6.14
CA TYR A 294 -0.14 -9.88 -6.11
C TYR A 294 -0.56 -8.87 -7.17
N LEU A 295 -1.45 -9.28 -8.06
CA LEU A 295 -2.03 -8.46 -9.13
C LEU A 295 -3.56 -8.45 -8.96
N CYS A 296 -4.17 -7.27 -9.00
CA CYS A 296 -5.62 -7.11 -8.93
C CYS A 296 -6.05 -6.04 -9.94
N ASP A 297 -7.02 -6.32 -10.81
CA ASP A 297 -7.56 -5.32 -11.74
C ASP A 297 -6.46 -4.58 -12.54
N CYS A 298 -5.70 -5.36 -13.33
CA CYS A 298 -4.61 -4.85 -14.17
C CYS A 298 -4.97 -4.96 -15.66
N PRO A 299 -5.74 -4.03 -16.25
CA PRO A 299 -6.34 -4.17 -17.57
C PRO A 299 -5.33 -4.22 -18.74
N GLN A 300 -4.12 -3.71 -18.53
CA GLN A 300 -3.06 -3.71 -19.54
C GLN A 300 -2.29 -5.04 -19.60
N ILE A 301 -2.43 -5.92 -18.61
CA ILE A 301 -1.81 -7.24 -18.61
C ILE A 301 -2.82 -8.23 -19.16
N ARG A 302 -2.66 -8.61 -20.42
CA ARG A 302 -3.58 -9.52 -21.12
C ARG A 302 -3.02 -10.91 -21.31
N PHE A 303 -1.70 -11.07 -21.30
CA PHE A 303 -1.06 -12.36 -21.49
C PHE A 303 -0.13 -12.69 -20.32
N LEU A 304 -0.24 -13.91 -19.79
CA LEU A 304 0.67 -14.46 -18.79
C LEU A 304 1.56 -15.55 -19.42
N SER A 305 2.86 -15.47 -19.15
CA SER A 305 3.86 -16.48 -19.51
C SER A 305 4.70 -16.83 -18.30
N ILE A 306 5.10 -18.09 -18.20
CA ILE A 306 5.94 -18.61 -17.12
C ILE A 306 7.11 -19.34 -17.78
N ASN A 307 8.34 -18.96 -17.41
CA ASN A 307 9.57 -19.64 -17.84
C ASN A 307 9.83 -19.61 -19.37
N GLN A 308 9.61 -18.47 -20.04
CA GLN A 308 10.07 -18.29 -21.42
C GLN A 308 11.38 -17.49 -21.48
N PRO A 309 12.39 -17.95 -22.24
CA PRO A 309 13.45 -17.08 -22.69
C PRO A 309 12.84 -16.06 -23.65
N THR A 310 13.07 -14.78 -23.39
CA THR A 310 12.75 -13.71 -24.34
C THR A 310 13.57 -13.96 -25.60
N GLN A 311 13.00 -14.61 -26.62
CA GLN A 311 13.63 -14.58 -27.94
C GLN A 311 13.57 -13.14 -28.44
N PRO A 312 14.68 -12.55 -28.88
CA PRO A 312 14.73 -11.16 -29.30
C PRO A 312 14.28 -11.04 -30.76
N GLU A 313 13.08 -11.48 -31.13
CA GLU A 313 12.62 -11.35 -32.52
C GLU A 313 11.14 -10.98 -32.62
N THR A 314 10.92 -9.82 -33.26
CA THR A 314 9.65 -9.17 -33.64
C THR A 314 8.88 -8.45 -32.52
N THR A 315 9.13 -7.14 -32.42
CA THR A 315 8.29 -6.18 -31.69
C THR A 315 6.86 -6.25 -32.20
N SER A 316 6.00 -7.00 -31.53
CA SER A 316 4.56 -6.97 -31.77
C SER A 316 3.86 -6.26 -30.62
N ALA A 317 2.72 -5.62 -30.88
CA ALA A 317 1.88 -5.02 -29.84
C ALA A 317 1.45 -5.99 -28.72
N ARG A 318 1.64 -7.31 -28.90
CA ARG A 318 1.39 -8.31 -27.86
C ARG A 318 2.40 -8.28 -26.72
N ASP A 319 3.63 -7.83 -26.96
CA ASP A 319 4.69 -7.86 -25.93
C ASP A 319 4.43 -6.84 -24.82
N GLU A 320 3.81 -5.71 -25.16
CA GLU A 320 3.38 -4.68 -24.18
C GLU A 320 2.48 -5.27 -23.08
N HIS A 321 1.56 -6.13 -23.50
CA HIS A 321 0.54 -6.71 -22.62
C HIS A 321 0.97 -8.04 -22.00
N LEU A 322 2.18 -8.51 -22.28
CA LEU A 322 2.71 -9.79 -21.83
C LEU A 322 3.47 -9.66 -20.51
N LEU A 323 2.99 -10.35 -19.48
CA LEU A 323 3.73 -10.59 -18.24
C LEU A 323 4.43 -11.95 -18.32
N ASN A 324 5.76 -11.95 -18.40
CA ASN A 324 6.59 -13.14 -18.29
C ASN A 324 7.18 -13.23 -16.88
N ILE A 325 6.87 -14.30 -16.15
CA ILE A 325 7.49 -14.63 -14.87
C ILE A 325 8.78 -15.41 -15.15
N PRO A 326 9.96 -14.86 -14.85
CA PRO A 326 11.24 -15.45 -15.23
C PRO A 326 11.72 -16.51 -14.23
N CYS A 327 12.68 -17.34 -14.66
CA CYS A 327 13.13 -18.54 -13.94
C CYS A 327 13.62 -18.27 -12.50
N ASN A 328 14.26 -17.12 -12.29
CA ASN A 328 14.75 -16.63 -10.99
C ASN A 328 13.59 -16.42 -10.00
N VAL A 329 12.47 -15.87 -10.46
CA VAL A 329 11.29 -15.62 -9.63
C VAL A 329 10.53 -16.91 -9.35
N ILE A 330 10.40 -17.78 -10.34
CA ILE A 330 9.70 -19.06 -10.23
C ILE A 330 10.24 -19.96 -9.08
N ARG A 331 11.54 -19.87 -8.80
CA ARG A 331 12.22 -20.62 -7.72
C ARG A 331 12.11 -19.96 -6.34
N SER A 332 11.81 -18.67 -6.26
CA SER A 332 11.73 -17.91 -5.01
C SER A 332 10.28 -17.61 -4.59
N LEU A 333 9.35 -17.55 -5.55
CA LEU A 333 7.96 -17.16 -5.34
C LEU A 333 7.20 -18.20 -4.52
N LYS A 334 6.71 -17.78 -3.35
CA LYS A 334 5.91 -18.59 -2.42
C LYS A 334 4.42 -18.28 -2.51
N ARG A 335 4.05 -17.06 -2.88
CA ARG A 335 2.65 -16.60 -2.95
C ARG A 335 2.39 -15.89 -4.27
N LEU A 336 1.35 -16.32 -4.98
CA LEU A 336 0.88 -15.67 -6.20
C LEU A 336 -0.62 -15.42 -6.10
N GLY A 337 -1.02 -14.15 -6.21
CA GLY A 337 -2.42 -13.74 -6.27
C GLY A 337 -2.70 -12.98 -7.56
N ILE A 338 -3.74 -13.39 -8.30
CA ILE A 338 -4.25 -12.69 -9.47
C ILE A 338 -5.76 -12.55 -9.29
N GLN A 339 -6.26 -11.32 -9.25
CA GLN A 339 -7.67 -11.04 -9.00
C GLN A 339 -8.25 -10.06 -10.02
N GLU A 340 -9.54 -10.18 -10.35
CA GLU A 340 -10.30 -9.21 -11.15
C GLU A 340 -9.60 -8.84 -12.47
N CYS A 341 -8.92 -9.79 -13.12
CA CYS A 341 -8.29 -9.61 -14.44
C CYS A 341 -9.07 -10.40 -15.50
N PRO A 342 -10.21 -9.88 -16.00
CA PRO A 342 -11.13 -10.66 -16.84
C PRO A 342 -10.56 -11.01 -18.23
N ASP A 343 -9.68 -10.16 -18.75
CA ASP A 343 -9.09 -10.31 -20.08
C ASP A 343 -7.77 -11.08 -20.10
N LEU A 344 -7.24 -11.46 -18.94
CA LEU A 344 -5.95 -12.12 -18.82
C LEU A 344 -6.04 -13.58 -19.28
N GLU A 345 -5.17 -14.01 -20.19
CA GLU A 345 -5.05 -15.39 -20.69
C GLU A 345 -3.59 -15.85 -20.75
N PHE A 346 -3.35 -17.16 -20.90
CA PHE A 346 -1.99 -17.65 -21.10
C PHE A 346 -1.50 -17.38 -22.53
N SER A 347 -0.22 -16.98 -22.68
CA SER A 347 0.36 -16.67 -24.00
C SER A 347 0.51 -17.89 -24.93
N ARG A 348 0.57 -19.09 -24.33
CA ARG A 348 0.53 -20.37 -25.05
C ARG A 348 -0.63 -21.20 -24.54
N VAL A 349 -1.12 -22.03 -25.45
CA VAL A 349 -2.21 -23.00 -25.27
C VAL A 349 -1.91 -24.03 -24.16
N ASN A 350 -0.65 -24.18 -23.71
CA ASN A 350 -0.25 -25.05 -22.56
C ASN A 350 0.39 -24.26 -21.40
N GLY A 351 -0.04 -23.02 -21.15
CA GLY A 351 0.44 -22.24 -20.01
C GLY A 351 -0.05 -22.81 -18.67
N GLY A 352 0.86 -22.98 -17.70
CA GLY A 352 0.52 -23.47 -16.37
C GLY A 352 1.59 -23.15 -15.32
N PHE A 353 1.24 -23.29 -14.05
CA PHE A 353 2.10 -22.92 -12.91
C PHE A 353 3.15 -23.99 -12.53
N ARG A 354 3.35 -25.02 -13.35
CA ARG A 354 4.18 -26.20 -13.01
C ARG A 354 5.61 -25.81 -12.71
N GLY A 355 6.09 -24.78 -13.41
CA GLY A 355 7.43 -24.25 -13.21
C GLY A 355 7.65 -23.77 -11.79
N CYS A 356 6.61 -23.26 -11.11
CA CYS A 356 6.66 -22.60 -9.80
C CYS A 356 6.85 -23.59 -8.64
N THR A 357 8.02 -24.22 -8.61
CA THR A 357 8.41 -25.25 -7.64
C THR A 357 8.33 -24.81 -6.17
N SER A 358 8.45 -23.52 -5.88
CA SER A 358 8.41 -22.99 -4.50
C SER A 358 7.05 -22.43 -4.07
N LEU A 359 6.04 -22.48 -4.94
CA LEU A 359 4.75 -21.84 -4.70
C LEU A 359 3.93 -22.60 -3.66
N VAL A 360 3.61 -21.93 -2.56
CA VAL A 360 2.83 -22.46 -1.43
C VAL A 360 1.37 -22.02 -1.52
N MET A 361 1.12 -20.79 -1.97
CA MET A 361 -0.22 -20.20 -2.04
C MET A 361 -0.49 -19.67 -3.45
N LEU A 362 -1.62 -20.09 -4.03
CA LEU A 362 -2.12 -19.60 -5.31
C LEU A 362 -3.56 -19.11 -5.14
N GLN A 363 -3.79 -17.85 -5.48
CA GLN A 363 -5.12 -17.25 -5.49
C GLN A 363 -5.45 -16.71 -6.88
N ILE A 364 -6.54 -17.17 -7.46
CA ILE A 364 -7.10 -16.70 -8.73
C ILE A 364 -8.58 -16.34 -8.49
N HIS A 365 -8.95 -15.08 -8.63
CA HIS A 365 -10.33 -14.59 -8.45
C HIS A 365 -10.75 -13.73 -9.64
N GLY A 366 -11.97 -13.86 -10.19
CA GLY A 366 -12.45 -12.97 -11.26
C GLY A 366 -11.63 -13.01 -12.56
N CYS A 367 -10.96 -14.12 -12.88
CA CYS A 367 -10.11 -14.27 -14.07
C CYS A 367 -10.58 -15.39 -15.02
N PRO A 368 -11.76 -15.28 -15.67
CA PRO A 368 -12.35 -16.34 -16.50
C PRO A 368 -11.46 -16.81 -17.66
N LYS A 369 -10.81 -15.90 -18.40
CA LYS A 369 -10.00 -16.27 -19.57
C LYS A 369 -8.70 -17.00 -19.19
N LEU A 370 -8.10 -16.68 -18.05
CA LEU A 370 -6.89 -17.33 -17.56
C LEU A 370 -7.17 -18.79 -17.23
N VAL A 371 -8.34 -18.99 -16.64
CA VAL A 371 -8.83 -20.29 -16.20
C VAL A 371 -9.35 -21.12 -17.38
N SER A 372 -9.90 -20.52 -18.44
CA SER A 372 -10.30 -21.24 -19.66
C SER A 372 -9.12 -21.57 -20.59
N SER A 373 -8.15 -20.66 -20.75
CA SER A 373 -6.98 -20.84 -21.64
C SER A 373 -6.00 -21.93 -21.20
N SER A 374 -6.14 -22.41 -19.97
CA SER A 374 -5.34 -23.49 -19.38
C SER A 374 -5.99 -24.87 -19.51
N VAL A 375 -7.16 -24.95 -20.16
CA VAL A 375 -7.89 -26.19 -20.44
C VAL A 375 -7.75 -26.49 -21.93
N THR A 376 -6.92 -27.47 -22.28
CA THR A 376 -6.84 -27.99 -23.65
C THR A 376 -7.53 -29.33 -23.79
N GLU A 377 -7.98 -29.64 -25.01
CA GLU A 377 -8.54 -30.94 -25.41
C GLU A 377 -7.56 -32.11 -25.16
N THR A 378 -6.27 -31.82 -25.00
CA THR A 378 -5.21 -32.80 -24.75
C THR A 378 -4.87 -32.94 -23.28
N ASN A 379 -5.81 -33.31 -22.40
CA ASN A 379 -5.61 -33.95 -21.08
C ASN A 379 -4.56 -33.37 -20.06
N ASP A 380 -3.83 -32.31 -20.39
CA ASP A 380 -2.73 -31.72 -19.63
C ASP A 380 -3.26 -30.44 -18.99
N ASN A 381 -4.11 -30.67 -17.99
CA ASN A 381 -4.73 -29.66 -17.16
C ASN A 381 -3.70 -28.70 -16.57
N LEU A 382 -4.11 -27.44 -16.35
CA LEU A 382 -3.49 -26.40 -15.51
C LEU A 382 -2.49 -27.00 -14.52
N LEU A 383 -1.24 -27.10 -14.95
CA LEU A 383 -0.23 -27.91 -14.28
C LEU A 383 0.14 -27.20 -12.97
N LEU A 384 -0.58 -27.46 -11.88
CA LEU A 384 -0.32 -26.85 -10.57
C LEU A 384 0.94 -27.44 -9.94
N PRO A 385 1.73 -26.65 -9.20
CA PRO A 385 2.93 -27.13 -8.54
C PRO A 385 2.58 -28.02 -7.34
N THR A 386 3.34 -29.11 -7.14
CA THR A 386 3.11 -30.09 -6.05
C THR A 386 3.45 -29.55 -4.65
N SER A 387 4.13 -28.40 -4.57
CA SER A 387 4.46 -27.69 -3.33
C SER A 387 3.29 -26.88 -2.73
N LEU A 388 2.19 -26.75 -3.48
CA LEU A 388 1.04 -25.93 -3.10
C LEU A 388 0.36 -26.47 -1.84
N GLN A 389 0.09 -25.57 -0.90
CA GLN A 389 -0.63 -25.85 0.36
C GLN A 389 -1.98 -25.14 0.40
N ASP A 390 -2.08 -23.95 -0.17
CA ASP A 390 -3.30 -23.14 -0.16
C ASP A 390 -3.71 -22.79 -1.60
N LEU A 391 -4.93 -23.18 -1.99
CA LEU A 391 -5.44 -22.95 -3.34
C LEU A 391 -6.82 -22.32 -3.34
N TRP A 392 -6.94 -21.11 -3.88
CA TRP A 392 -8.21 -20.40 -4.00
C TRP A 392 -8.46 -20.08 -5.48
N ILE A 393 -9.49 -20.65 -6.10
CA ILE A 393 -9.81 -20.43 -7.53
C ILE A 393 -11.28 -20.04 -7.70
N SER A 394 -11.52 -18.98 -8.48
CA SER A 394 -12.85 -18.54 -8.89
C SER A 394 -12.79 -17.54 -10.07
N PRO A 395 -13.73 -17.59 -11.04
CA PRO A 395 -14.69 -18.67 -11.27
C PRO A 395 -13.99 -19.95 -11.77
N LEU A 396 -14.68 -21.06 -11.60
CA LEU A 396 -14.31 -22.38 -12.07
C LEU A 396 -14.79 -22.55 -13.55
N PRO A 397 -13.98 -23.08 -14.49
CA PRO A 397 -14.36 -23.17 -15.90
C PRO A 397 -15.52 -24.18 -16.10
N GLU A 398 -16.25 -24.12 -17.21
CA GLU A 398 -17.44 -24.99 -17.41
C GLU A 398 -17.07 -26.44 -17.80
N ASN A 399 -15.85 -26.70 -18.28
CA ASN A 399 -15.37 -28.01 -18.79
C ASN A 399 -14.55 -28.83 -17.77
N LEU A 400 -14.95 -28.82 -16.49
CA LEU A 400 -14.07 -29.15 -15.36
C LEU A 400 -13.87 -30.62 -14.97
N GLN A 401 -14.58 -31.57 -15.57
CA GLN A 401 -14.45 -32.98 -15.19
C GLN A 401 -13.00 -33.50 -15.36
N SER A 402 -12.25 -32.99 -16.35
CA SER A 402 -10.83 -33.35 -16.55
C SER A 402 -9.90 -32.69 -15.53
N TYR A 403 -10.15 -31.42 -15.19
CA TYR A 403 -9.30 -30.57 -14.35
C TYR A 403 -9.07 -31.15 -12.94
N PHE A 404 -10.15 -31.58 -12.28
CA PHE A 404 -10.12 -32.02 -10.89
C PHE A 404 -9.64 -33.47 -10.72
N HIS A 405 -9.92 -34.35 -11.68
CA HIS A 405 -9.55 -35.75 -11.57
C HIS A 405 -8.03 -36.00 -11.64
N LYS A 406 -7.30 -35.38 -12.56
CA LYS A 406 -5.84 -35.59 -12.70
C LYS A 406 -4.99 -34.49 -12.03
N GLY A 407 -5.47 -33.25 -12.01
CA GLY A 407 -4.72 -32.10 -11.50
C GLY A 407 -4.59 -32.09 -9.97
N LEU A 408 -5.69 -32.30 -9.23
CA LEU A 408 -5.68 -32.31 -7.76
C LEU A 408 -5.04 -33.56 -7.17
N ALA A 409 -5.13 -34.71 -7.83
CA ALA A 409 -4.51 -35.96 -7.35
C ALA A 409 -2.98 -35.82 -7.16
N CYS A 410 -2.36 -34.86 -7.85
CA CYS A 410 -0.94 -34.56 -7.73
C CYS A 410 -0.60 -33.66 -6.51
N LEU A 411 -1.58 -32.97 -5.93
CA LEU A 411 -1.40 -31.98 -4.86
C LEU A 411 -1.47 -32.61 -3.46
N LYS A 412 -0.54 -33.53 -3.18
CA LYS A 412 -0.49 -34.28 -1.92
C LYS A 412 -0.27 -33.41 -0.67
N ASN A 413 0.17 -32.16 -0.83
CA ASN A 413 0.48 -31.23 0.26
C ASN A 413 -0.61 -30.17 0.51
N LEU A 414 -1.72 -30.21 -0.24
CA LEU A 414 -2.77 -29.20 -0.15
C LEU A 414 -3.50 -29.31 1.20
N LYS A 415 -3.51 -28.22 1.97
CA LYS A 415 -4.13 -28.10 3.29
C LYS A 415 -5.42 -27.31 3.26
N SER A 416 -5.48 -26.25 2.45
CA SER A 416 -6.66 -25.39 2.30
C SER A 416 -7.08 -25.28 0.84
N LEU A 417 -8.38 -25.45 0.59
CA LEU A 417 -8.97 -25.33 -0.74
C LEU A 417 -10.23 -24.45 -0.67
N GLN A 418 -10.28 -23.40 -1.47
CA GLN A 418 -11.48 -22.56 -1.62
C GLN A 418 -11.95 -22.56 -3.07
N LEU A 419 -13.21 -22.93 -3.25
CA LEU A 419 -13.84 -23.08 -4.56
C LEU A 419 -15.13 -22.26 -4.61
N HIS A 420 -15.22 -21.31 -5.54
CA HIS A 420 -16.48 -20.63 -5.80
C HIS A 420 -17.09 -21.10 -7.13
N HIS A 421 -18.37 -21.42 -7.08
CA HIS A 421 -19.22 -21.94 -8.15
C HIS A 421 -18.77 -23.28 -8.78
N PRO A 422 -18.41 -24.32 -8.00
CA PRO A 422 -18.14 -25.64 -8.58
C PRO A 422 -19.42 -26.31 -9.10
N GLN A 423 -19.32 -27.05 -10.21
CA GLN A 423 -20.32 -28.06 -10.61
C GLN A 423 -20.11 -29.34 -9.78
N LEU A 424 -21.14 -30.17 -9.52
CA LEU A 424 -21.00 -31.37 -8.66
C LEU A 424 -19.87 -32.33 -9.10
N GLY A 425 -19.65 -32.50 -10.41
CA GLY A 425 -18.56 -33.34 -10.95
C GLY A 425 -17.15 -32.85 -10.62
N VAL A 426 -16.99 -31.58 -10.21
CA VAL A 426 -15.73 -30.96 -9.77
C VAL A 426 -15.24 -31.55 -8.46
N LEU A 427 -16.17 -31.97 -7.59
CA LEU A 427 -15.85 -32.48 -6.27
C LEU A 427 -15.35 -33.95 -6.32
N GLU A 428 -15.57 -34.65 -7.44
CA GLU A 428 -15.02 -35.98 -7.67
C GLU A 428 -13.50 -35.88 -7.89
N GLY A 429 -12.73 -36.08 -6.82
CA GLY A 429 -11.28 -35.93 -6.84
C GLY A 429 -10.72 -35.34 -5.56
N VAL A 430 -11.52 -34.55 -4.84
CA VAL A 430 -11.15 -33.95 -3.54
C VAL A 430 -10.85 -35.04 -2.50
N GLN A 431 -11.50 -36.20 -2.60
CA GLN A 431 -11.21 -37.40 -1.80
C GLN A 431 -9.74 -37.86 -1.81
N HIS A 432 -9.00 -37.58 -2.89
CA HIS A 432 -7.59 -38.00 -3.02
C HIS A 432 -6.62 -37.04 -2.31
N LEU A 433 -7.10 -35.90 -1.80
CA LEU A 433 -6.31 -34.91 -1.09
C LEU A 433 -6.13 -35.32 0.38
N SER A 434 -5.20 -36.23 0.63
CA SER A 434 -4.96 -36.80 1.98
C SER A 434 -4.40 -35.81 3.01
N ALA A 435 -3.99 -34.61 2.60
CA ALA A 435 -3.49 -33.56 3.50
C ALA A 435 -4.49 -32.42 3.74
N LEU A 436 -5.66 -32.47 3.09
CA LEU A 436 -6.64 -31.39 3.15
C LEU A 436 -7.28 -31.33 4.54
N ARG A 437 -7.23 -30.15 5.15
CA ARG A 437 -7.79 -29.85 6.48
C ARG A 437 -8.93 -28.85 6.41
N SER A 438 -8.89 -27.89 5.49
CA SER A 438 -9.89 -26.83 5.37
C SER A 438 -10.44 -26.75 3.95
N LEU A 439 -11.76 -26.76 3.81
CA LEU A 439 -12.47 -26.70 2.52
C LEU A 439 -13.61 -25.67 2.59
N ASP A 440 -13.57 -24.66 1.72
CA ASP A 440 -14.65 -23.68 1.55
C ASP A 440 -15.27 -23.80 0.16
N ILE A 441 -16.58 -23.98 0.11
CA ILE A 441 -17.33 -24.16 -1.14
C ILE A 441 -18.49 -23.16 -1.17
N LYS A 442 -18.46 -22.26 -2.16
CA LYS A 442 -19.59 -21.36 -2.45
C LYS A 442 -20.32 -21.84 -3.70
N MET A 443 -21.50 -22.44 -3.56
CA MET A 443 -22.27 -22.96 -4.70
C MET A 443 -22.89 -21.85 -5.56
N ASN A 444 -23.24 -22.16 -6.81
CA ASN A 444 -23.96 -21.25 -7.70
C ASN A 444 -25.46 -21.25 -7.40
N ASN A 445 -26.09 -20.08 -7.35
CA ASN A 445 -27.50 -19.91 -6.99
C ASN A 445 -28.46 -20.09 -8.18
N ARG A 446 -27.93 -20.43 -9.38
CA ARG A 446 -28.74 -20.69 -10.57
C ARG A 446 -29.23 -22.12 -10.55
N LYS A 447 -30.56 -22.32 -10.61
CA LYS A 447 -31.21 -23.63 -10.78
C LYS A 447 -30.49 -24.40 -11.88
N LEU A 448 -29.77 -25.47 -11.53
CA LEU A 448 -29.24 -26.40 -12.51
C LEU A 448 -30.45 -26.96 -13.24
N GLN A 449 -30.67 -26.52 -14.49
CA GLN A 449 -31.65 -27.17 -15.35
C GLN A 449 -31.19 -28.62 -15.53
N GLU A 450 -32.14 -29.52 -15.26
CA GLU A 450 -32.04 -30.96 -15.39
C GLU A 450 -31.28 -31.36 -16.66
N GLN A 451 -30.00 -31.70 -16.51
CA GLN A 451 -29.32 -32.57 -17.46
C GLN A 451 -29.22 -33.94 -16.81
N GLY A 452 -30.24 -34.74 -17.09
CA GLY A 452 -30.35 -36.11 -16.62
C GLY A 452 -29.24 -36.98 -17.20
N GLN A 453 -28.68 -37.83 -16.36
CA GLN A 453 -28.80 -39.28 -16.45
C GLN A 453 -28.16 -39.88 -15.22
N GLY A 454 -28.81 -40.90 -14.65
CA GLY A 454 -28.41 -41.52 -13.40
C GLY A 454 -26.99 -42.06 -13.44
N SER A 455 -26.16 -41.54 -12.56
CA SER A 455 -24.90 -42.15 -12.20
C SER A 455 -24.71 -41.99 -10.69
N ASN A 456 -24.42 -43.12 -10.05
CA ASN A 456 -24.19 -43.26 -8.61
C ASN A 456 -22.86 -42.58 -8.22
N HIS A 457 -22.80 -41.25 -8.34
CA HIS A 457 -21.63 -40.48 -7.97
C HIS A 457 -21.66 -40.22 -6.46
N THR A 458 -20.67 -40.77 -5.77
CA THR A 458 -20.52 -40.65 -4.32
C THR A 458 -19.61 -39.46 -4.08
N LEU A 459 -20.14 -38.33 -3.58
CA LEU A 459 -19.34 -37.20 -3.14
C LEU A 459 -18.58 -37.61 -1.87
N LEU A 460 -17.32 -38.00 -2.01
CA LEU A 460 -16.44 -38.37 -0.90
C LEU A 460 -15.53 -37.19 -0.58
N PHE A 461 -15.61 -36.69 0.65
CA PHE A 461 -14.63 -35.75 1.19
C PHE A 461 -13.49 -36.54 1.87
N PRO A 462 -12.27 -35.98 1.92
CA PRO A 462 -11.16 -36.64 2.61
C PRO A 462 -11.42 -36.75 4.11
N LEU A 463 -11.12 -37.92 4.70
CA LEU A 463 -11.35 -38.20 6.13
C LEU A 463 -10.51 -37.31 7.07
N THR A 464 -9.49 -36.63 6.54
CA THR A 464 -8.61 -35.70 7.25
C THR A 464 -9.17 -34.29 7.40
N LEU A 465 -10.35 -34.02 6.82
CA LEU A 465 -10.95 -32.69 6.83
C LEU A 465 -11.36 -32.27 8.25
N GLU A 466 -10.86 -31.13 8.70
CA GLU A 466 -11.09 -30.55 10.03
C GLU A 466 -12.11 -29.40 9.98
N GLU A 467 -12.12 -28.64 8.88
CA GLU A 467 -13.00 -27.48 8.68
C GLU A 467 -13.71 -27.56 7.33
N LEU A 468 -15.02 -27.38 7.34
CA LEU A 468 -15.86 -27.35 6.15
C LEU A 468 -16.80 -26.14 6.18
N SER A 469 -16.70 -25.28 5.16
CA SER A 469 -17.62 -24.17 4.92
C SER A 469 -18.36 -24.41 3.60
N ILE A 470 -19.69 -24.35 3.62
CA ILE A 470 -20.51 -24.45 2.41
C ILE A 470 -21.56 -23.33 2.40
N LYS A 471 -21.66 -22.61 1.27
CA LYS A 471 -22.69 -21.57 1.05
C LYS A 471 -23.58 -21.90 -0.15
N TYR A 472 -24.87 -21.58 -0.05
CA TYR A 472 -25.88 -21.77 -1.12
C TYR A 472 -26.15 -23.22 -1.54
N LEU A 473 -26.26 -24.13 -0.57
CA LEU A 473 -26.58 -25.54 -0.83
C LEU A 473 -28.04 -25.70 -1.31
N GLN A 474 -28.28 -26.38 -2.45
CA GLN A 474 -29.62 -26.68 -2.96
C GLN A 474 -30.10 -28.10 -2.58
N ASP A 475 -31.41 -28.24 -2.42
CA ASP A 475 -32.12 -29.34 -1.73
C ASP A 475 -32.06 -30.72 -2.41
N SER A 476 -31.65 -30.83 -3.68
CA SER A 476 -31.94 -32.06 -4.45
C SER A 476 -30.94 -33.20 -4.32
N ASP A 477 -29.67 -32.96 -3.94
CA ASP A 477 -28.63 -34.01 -4.06
C ASP A 477 -27.69 -34.20 -2.86
N VAL A 478 -27.83 -33.40 -1.80
CA VAL A 478 -26.87 -33.42 -0.66
C VAL A 478 -27.44 -34.01 0.63
N HIS A 479 -28.75 -34.29 0.67
CA HIS A 479 -29.49 -34.73 1.88
C HIS A 479 -29.07 -36.03 2.54
N SER A 480 -28.19 -36.83 1.94
CA SER A 480 -27.78 -38.11 2.52
C SER A 480 -26.28 -38.43 2.39
N ARG A 481 -25.46 -37.49 1.90
CA ARG A 481 -24.13 -37.84 1.36
C ARG A 481 -22.92 -37.11 1.97
N LEU A 482 -23.09 -36.34 3.06
CA LEU A 482 -21.98 -35.93 3.92
C LEU A 482 -21.50 -37.15 4.73
N LEU A 483 -20.73 -38.00 4.06
CA LEU A 483 -20.17 -39.22 4.63
C LEU A 483 -19.27 -38.90 5.82
N CYS A 484 -19.52 -39.57 6.94
CA CYS A 484 -18.60 -39.87 8.05
C CYS A 484 -17.26 -39.12 7.98
N LEU A 485 -17.24 -37.87 8.44
CA LEU A 485 -16.02 -37.07 8.58
C LEU A 485 -15.57 -37.16 10.05
N PRO A 486 -14.76 -38.17 10.42
CA PRO A 486 -14.39 -38.40 11.82
C PRO A 486 -13.54 -37.27 12.39
N SER A 487 -12.81 -36.53 11.54
CA SER A 487 -11.87 -35.47 11.95
C SER A 487 -12.48 -34.07 11.94
N LEU A 488 -13.74 -33.91 11.51
CA LEU A 488 -14.36 -32.59 11.35
C LEU A 488 -14.58 -31.95 12.72
N THR A 489 -13.98 -30.77 12.94
CA THR A 489 -14.11 -29.99 14.18
C THR A 489 -14.99 -28.76 13.99
N ARG A 490 -15.02 -28.17 12.79
CA ARG A 490 -15.79 -26.97 12.45
C ARG A 490 -16.60 -27.15 11.18
N LEU A 491 -17.90 -26.85 11.27
CA LEU A 491 -18.82 -26.81 10.14
C LEU A 491 -19.49 -25.43 10.05
N GLU A 492 -19.44 -24.79 8.89
CA GLU A 492 -20.18 -23.56 8.61
C GLU A 492 -21.09 -23.75 7.39
N LEU A 493 -22.40 -23.56 7.57
CA LEU A 493 -23.38 -23.59 6.49
C LEU A 493 -24.05 -22.23 6.37
N GLY A 494 -23.84 -21.56 5.24
CA GLY A 494 -24.38 -20.23 4.97
C GLY A 494 -25.42 -20.20 3.86
N HIS A 495 -26.44 -19.35 3.96
CA HIS A 495 -27.34 -18.95 2.89
C HIS A 495 -27.93 -20.12 2.07
N SER A 496 -28.39 -21.18 2.74
CA SER A 496 -28.93 -22.39 2.12
C SER A 496 -30.44 -22.50 2.40
N PRO A 497 -31.30 -21.67 1.77
CA PRO A 497 -32.71 -21.52 2.14
C PRO A 497 -33.55 -22.77 1.91
N ASP A 498 -33.11 -23.65 1.01
CA ASP A 498 -33.85 -24.85 0.69
C ASP A 498 -33.54 -26.00 1.65
N LEU A 499 -32.44 -25.97 2.42
CA LEU A 499 -31.97 -27.09 3.24
C LEU A 499 -32.97 -27.51 4.34
N LYS A 500 -33.68 -28.63 4.14
CA LYS A 500 -34.69 -29.13 5.10
C LYS A 500 -34.18 -30.03 6.22
N SER A 501 -33.08 -30.75 6.02
CA SER A 501 -32.54 -31.72 6.98
C SER A 501 -31.03 -31.90 6.81
N LEU A 502 -30.31 -32.20 7.90
CA LEU A 502 -28.87 -32.47 7.87
C LEU A 502 -28.51 -33.55 8.90
N GLN A 503 -27.90 -34.65 8.45
CA GLN A 503 -27.52 -35.76 9.34
C GLN A 503 -26.04 -35.68 9.72
N LEU A 504 -25.76 -35.18 10.93
CA LEU A 504 -24.40 -35.03 11.47
C LEU A 504 -23.95 -36.19 12.39
N GLY A 505 -24.79 -37.22 12.57
CA GLY A 505 -24.57 -38.29 13.56
C GLY A 505 -23.28 -39.10 13.39
N TYR A 506 -22.59 -38.96 12.27
CA TYR A 506 -21.32 -39.64 11.98
C TYR A 506 -20.07 -38.75 12.19
N CYS A 507 -20.22 -37.48 12.59
CA CYS A 507 -19.11 -36.56 12.85
C CYS A 507 -18.74 -36.59 14.34
N THR A 508 -17.89 -37.54 14.75
CA THR A 508 -17.56 -37.78 16.17
C THR A 508 -16.71 -36.69 16.83
N SER A 509 -16.03 -35.85 16.05
CA SER A 509 -15.10 -34.82 16.56
C SER A 509 -15.62 -33.38 16.42
N LEU A 510 -16.89 -33.19 16.04
CA LEU A 510 -17.46 -31.87 15.74
C LEU A 510 -17.59 -31.04 17.02
N GLN A 511 -16.93 -29.88 17.03
CA GLN A 511 -16.91 -28.96 18.18
C GLN A 511 -17.76 -27.71 17.91
N VAL A 512 -17.76 -27.21 16.68
CA VAL A 512 -18.43 -25.96 16.29
C VAL A 512 -19.25 -26.18 15.03
N ALA A 513 -20.53 -25.82 15.06
CA ALA A 513 -21.41 -25.79 13.91
C ALA A 513 -22.15 -24.45 13.83
N CYS A 514 -21.90 -23.67 12.79
CA CYS A 514 -22.52 -22.37 12.55
C CYS A 514 -23.47 -22.47 11.35
N PHE A 515 -24.69 -21.97 11.50
CA PHE A 515 -25.71 -21.90 10.44
C PHE A 515 -26.18 -20.45 10.34
N TYR A 516 -26.10 -19.83 9.15
CA TYR A 516 -26.45 -18.42 8.97
C TYR A 516 -27.01 -18.05 7.60
#